data_AF-A0A960FK42-F1
#
_entry.id   AF-A0A960FK42-F1
#
_cell.length_a   1.000
_cell.length_b   1.000
_cell.length_c   1.000
_cell.angle_alpha   90.00
_cell.angle_beta   90.00
_cell.angle_gamma   90.00
#
_symmetry.space_group_name_H-M   'P 1'
#
loop_
_entity.id
_entity.type
_entity.pdbx_description
1 polymer ?
#
loop_
_entity_poly.entity_id
_entity_poly.type
_entity_poly.pdbx_seq_one_letter_code
_entity_poly.pdbx_strand_id
1 'polypeptide(L)'
;LERMRQSIAENKAKGVRIVAGSTSTAEAHRATVLVQEHGNATVRDCSTDDLLQLRMADGAVVDDSVVTRLLTYELVLDGGTWKITSNEEEGQWDGRVQC
;
A
#
# COMPACT_ATOMS: atom_id res chain seq x y z
N LEU A 1 4.92 8.27 -0.71
CA LEU A 1 6.33 7.90 -0.98
C LEU A 1 7.28 8.23 0.18
N GLU A 2 7.26 9.44 0.75
CA GLU A 2 8.13 9.80 1.90
C GLU A 2 7.87 8.95 3.15
N ARG A 3 6.61 8.73 3.55
CA ARG A 3 6.28 7.85 4.68
C ARG A 3 6.79 6.41 4.51
N MET A 4 6.77 5.89 3.27
CA MET A 4 7.27 4.55 2.97
C MET A 4 8.79 4.48 3.08
N ARG A 5 9.50 5.49 2.57
CA ARG A 5 10.96 5.60 2.75
C ARG A 5 11.36 5.72 4.22
N GLN A 6 10.58 6.47 4.98
CA GLN A 6 10.77 6.63 6.42
C GLN A 6 10.54 5.31 7.17
N SER A 7 9.45 4.60 6.90
CA SER A 7 9.17 3.28 7.48
C SER A 7 10.27 2.25 7.17
N ILE A 8 10.79 2.23 5.94
CA ILE A 8 11.91 1.36 5.55
C ILE A 8 13.18 1.71 6.36
N ALA A 9 13.49 2.99 6.53
CA ALA A 9 14.65 3.44 7.30
C ALA A 9 14.52 3.10 8.79
N GLU A 10 13.33 3.28 9.37
CA GLU A 10 13.02 2.94 10.77
C GLU A 10 13.10 1.43 11.02
N ASN A 11 12.55 0.61 10.12
CA ASN A 11 12.66 -0.84 10.23
C ASN A 11 14.10 -1.31 10.11
N LYS A 12 14.89 -0.73 9.19
CA LYS A 12 16.32 -1.01 9.10
C LYS A 12 17.07 -0.65 10.38
N ALA A 13 16.75 0.48 11.00
CA ALA A 13 17.34 0.91 12.27
C ALA A 13 16.98 -0.03 13.45
N LYS A 14 15.81 -0.68 13.38
CA LYS A 14 15.35 -1.70 14.35
C LYS A 14 15.90 -3.11 14.08
N GLY A 15 16.75 -3.28 13.07
CA GLY A 15 17.27 -4.61 12.72
C GLY A 15 16.28 -5.45 11.91
N VAL A 16 15.28 -4.83 11.29
CA VAL A 16 14.21 -5.50 10.52
C VAL A 16 14.38 -5.22 9.03
N ARG A 17 14.20 -6.25 8.20
CA ARG A 17 14.18 -6.17 6.75
C ARG A 17 12.80 -6.58 6.24
N ILE A 18 12.24 -5.77 5.34
CA ILE A 18 10.99 -6.08 4.64
C ILE A 18 11.32 -6.83 3.35
N VAL A 19 10.66 -7.97 3.11
CA VAL A 19 10.75 -8.75 1.87
C VAL A 19 9.35 -9.12 1.39
N ALA A 20 9.17 -9.36 0.10
CA ALA A 20 7.89 -9.88 -0.39
C ALA A 20 7.67 -11.32 0.12
N GLY A 21 6.43 -11.66 0.51
CA GLY A 21 6.02 -13.03 0.76
C GLY A 21 6.29 -13.95 -0.43
N SER A 22 6.62 -15.22 -0.19
CA SER A 22 6.81 -16.22 -1.26
C SER A 22 5.55 -16.47 -2.09
N THR A 23 4.40 -16.10 -1.56
CA THR A 23 3.08 -16.08 -2.22
C THR A 23 2.58 -14.66 -2.47
N SER A 24 3.48 -13.68 -2.60
CA SER A 24 3.16 -12.38 -3.19
C SER A 24 2.85 -12.56 -4.67
N THR A 25 1.71 -13.20 -4.94
CA THR A 25 1.00 -12.94 -6.16
C THR A 25 0.69 -11.46 -6.08
N ALA A 26 1.26 -10.69 -7.00
CA ALA A 26 0.80 -9.36 -7.34
C ALA A 26 -0.64 -9.46 -7.87
N GLU A 27 -1.54 -9.99 -7.04
CA GLU A 27 -2.94 -10.21 -7.31
C GLU A 27 -3.54 -8.85 -7.48
N ALA A 28 -3.73 -8.51 -8.76
CA ALA A 28 -4.48 -7.41 -9.31
C ALA A 28 -4.69 -6.26 -8.32
N HIS A 29 -3.69 -5.38 -8.21
CA HIS A 29 -3.94 -4.00 -7.80
C HIS A 29 -5.09 -3.48 -8.69
N ARG A 30 -6.27 -3.31 -8.09
CA ARG A 30 -7.49 -2.91 -8.78
C ARG A 30 -7.82 -1.49 -8.35
N ALA A 31 -7.37 -0.55 -9.17
CA ALA A 31 -7.81 0.82 -9.09
C ALA A 31 -9.03 1.03 -9.99
N THR A 32 -10.12 1.54 -9.41
CA THR A 32 -11.34 1.94 -10.12
C THR A 32 -11.48 3.45 -10.04
N VAL A 33 -11.59 4.11 -11.18
CA VAL A 33 -11.93 5.53 -11.24
C VAL A 33 -13.44 5.68 -10.99
N LEU A 34 -13.81 6.35 -9.90
CA LEU A 34 -15.21 6.57 -9.52
C LEU A 34 -15.78 7.81 -10.20
N VAL A 35 -15.00 8.89 -10.25
CA VAL A 35 -15.37 10.19 -10.82
C VAL A 35 -14.17 10.77 -11.55
N GLN A 36 -14.40 11.42 -12.69
CA GLN A 36 -13.40 12.25 -13.35
C GLN A 36 -14.08 13.47 -13.98
N GLU A 37 -13.80 14.66 -13.45
CA GLU A 37 -14.39 15.91 -13.92
C GLU A 37 -13.41 17.07 -13.82
N HIS A 38 -13.29 17.87 -14.88
CA HIS A 38 -12.54 19.13 -14.90
C HIS A 38 -11.10 19.03 -14.32
N GLY A 39 -10.39 17.93 -14.59
CA GLY A 39 -9.05 17.72 -14.07
C GLY A 39 -9.00 17.30 -12.60
N ASN A 40 -10.12 16.88 -12.02
CA ASN A 40 -10.17 16.17 -10.74
C ASN A 40 -10.60 14.72 -10.98
N ALA A 41 -10.14 13.81 -10.15
CA ALA A 41 -10.58 12.42 -10.17
C ALA A 41 -10.66 11.84 -8.76
N THR A 42 -11.58 10.89 -8.57
CA THR A 42 -11.62 10.06 -7.37
C THR A 42 -11.34 8.63 -7.79
N VAL A 43 -10.34 8.01 -7.16
CA VAL A 43 -9.92 6.63 -7.45
C VAL A 43 -10.06 5.82 -6.18
N ARG A 44 -10.74 4.67 -6.28
CA ARG A 44 -10.75 3.67 -5.22
C ARG A 44 -9.81 2.54 -5.58
N ASP A 45 -8.94 2.20 -4.66
CA ASP A 45 -7.90 1.20 -4.81
C ASP A 45 -8.06 0.14 -3.75
N CYS A 46 -8.01 -1.11 -4.18
CA CYS A 46 -7.82 -2.20 -3.25
C CYS A 46 -6.41 -2.77 -3.34
N SER A 47 -5.72 -2.74 -2.20
CA SER A 47 -4.34 -3.16 -2.06
C SER A 47 -4.22 -4.22 -0.98
N THR A 48 -3.54 -5.31 -1.31
CA THR A 48 -3.13 -6.34 -0.34
C THR A 48 -1.65 -6.14 -0.02
N ASP A 49 -1.34 -5.95 1.25
CA ASP A 49 0.02 -5.98 1.80
C ASP A 49 0.32 -7.40 2.30
N ASP A 50 1.25 -8.07 1.63
CA ASP A 50 1.73 -9.41 1.96
C ASP A 50 3.24 -9.45 2.22
N LEU A 51 3.76 -8.32 2.72
CA LEU A 51 5.17 -8.16 3.02
C LEU A 51 5.54 -8.91 4.31
N LEU A 52 6.62 -9.69 4.23
CA LEU A 52 7.26 -10.33 5.37
C LEU A 52 8.26 -9.37 6.01
N GLN A 53 8.19 -9.22 7.32
CA GLN A 53 9.22 -8.56 8.12
C GLN A 53 10.11 -9.62 8.76
N LEU A 54 11.41 -9.56 8.45
CA LEU A 54 12.41 -10.49 8.96
C LEU A 54 13.41 -9.78 9.87
N ARG A 55 13.79 -10.40 10.97
CA ARG A 55 14.90 -9.93 11.82
C ARG A 55 16.21 -10.24 11.10
N MET A 56 17.07 -9.23 10.97
CA MET A 56 18.34 -9.36 10.23
C MET A 56 19.36 -10.23 10.95
N ALA A 57 19.30 -10.34 12.29
CA ALA A 57 20.29 -11.06 13.09
C ALA A 57 20.27 -12.58 12.84
N ASP A 58 19.09 -13.16 12.68
CA ASP A 58 18.85 -14.61 12.63
C ASP A 58 17.92 -15.04 11.49
N GLY A 59 17.33 -14.10 10.76
CA GLY A 59 16.35 -14.38 9.70
C GLY A 59 14.97 -14.75 10.24
N ALA A 60 14.70 -14.62 11.55
CA ALA A 60 13.42 -14.96 12.13
C ALA A 60 12.30 -14.06 11.59
N VAL A 61 11.13 -14.64 11.35
CA VAL A 61 9.92 -13.89 11.00
C VAL A 61 9.50 -13.05 12.21
N VAL A 62 9.38 -11.75 11.99
CA VAL A 62 8.89 -10.76 12.96
C VAL A 62 7.40 -10.50 12.72
N ASP A 63 7.00 -10.46 11.44
CA ASP A 63 5.62 -10.25 11.01
C ASP A 63 5.42 -10.89 9.63
N ASP A 64 4.39 -11.71 9.50
CA ASP A 64 3.92 -12.31 8.25
C ASP A 64 2.43 -12.06 8.01
N SER A 65 1.87 -11.05 8.69
CA SER A 65 0.48 -10.68 8.54
C SER A 65 0.20 -10.23 7.11
N VAL A 66 -0.82 -10.83 6.51
CA VAL A 66 -1.39 -10.34 5.24
C VAL A 66 -2.53 -9.40 5.60
N VAL A 67 -2.57 -8.22 4.99
CA VAL A 67 -3.60 -7.21 5.27
C VAL A 67 -4.14 -6.66 3.96
N THR A 68 -5.46 -6.67 3.79
CA THR A 68 -6.12 -5.99 2.67
C THR A 68 -6.61 -4.62 3.13
N ARG A 69 -6.41 -3.58 2.29
CA ARG A 69 -6.88 -2.21 2.53
C ARG A 69 -7.68 -1.70 1.35
N LEU A 70 -8.75 -0.98 1.66
CA LEU A 70 -9.52 -0.22 0.69
C LEU A 70 -9.22 1.26 0.88
N LEU A 71 -8.62 1.87 -0.13
CA LEU A 71 -8.17 3.25 -0.11
C LEU A 71 -8.93 4.06 -1.15
N THR A 72 -9.34 5.26 -0.79
CA THR A 72 -9.88 6.24 -1.75
C THR A 72 -8.93 7.41 -1.85
N TYR A 73 -8.61 7.79 -3.08
CA TYR A 73 -7.72 8.90 -3.41
C TYR A 73 -8.50 9.97 -4.15
N GLU A 74 -8.29 11.22 -3.76
CA GLU A 74 -8.64 12.36 -4.60
C GLU A 74 -7.39 12.80 -5.36
N LEU A 75 -7.56 13.07 -6.65
CA LEU A 75 -6.49 13.47 -7.54
C LEU A 75 -6.85 14.77 -8.26
N VAL A 76 -5.83 15.57 -8.52
CA VAL A 76 -5.90 16.73 -9.41
C VAL A 76 -4.87 16.59 -10.53
N LEU A 77 -5.27 16.96 -11.75
CA LEU A 77 -4.42 17.01 -12.93
C LEU A 77 -3.72 18.37 -12.94
N ASP A 78 -2.42 18.36 -12.63
CA ASP A 78 -1.59 19.56 -12.61
C ASP A 78 -0.42 19.40 -13.58
N GLY A 79 -0.32 20.30 -14.56
CA GLY A 79 0.72 20.25 -15.59
C GLY A 79 0.74 18.94 -16.39
N GLY A 80 -0.43 18.33 -16.62
CA GLY A 80 -0.55 17.05 -17.34
C GLY A 80 -0.20 15.81 -16.51
N THR A 81 0.06 15.96 -15.21
CA THR A 81 0.35 14.86 -14.30
C THR A 81 -0.71 14.79 -13.19
N TRP A 82 -1.28 13.60 -12.97
CA TRP A 82 -2.18 13.38 -11.84
C TRP A 82 -1.40 13.38 -10.53
N LYS A 83 -1.86 14.16 -9.56
CA LYS A 83 -1.30 14.28 -8.22
C LYS A 83 -2.37 13.96 -7.20
N ILE A 84 -2.02 13.14 -6.20
CA ILE A 84 -2.91 12.84 -5.08
C ILE A 84 -3.00 14.08 -4.19
N THR A 85 -4.21 14.57 -3.94
CA THR A 85 -4.49 15.70 -3.03
C THR A 85 -4.90 15.22 -1.65
N SER A 86 -5.61 14.10 -1.57
CA SER A 86 -6.00 13.47 -0.32
C SER A 86 -6.08 11.94 -0.49
N ASN A 87 -6.02 11.23 0.62
CA ASN A 87 -6.26 9.80 0.66
C ASN A 87 -6.96 9.41 1.97
N GLU A 88 -7.89 8.48 1.90
CA GLU A 88 -8.64 7.95 3.04
C GLU A 88 -8.62 6.41 3.01
N GLU A 89 -8.47 5.79 4.17
CA GLU A 89 -8.64 4.34 4.33
C GLU A 89 -10.08 4.08 4.75
N GLU A 90 -10.84 3.46 3.85
CA GLU A 90 -12.26 3.13 4.08
C GLU A 90 -12.40 1.84 4.91
N GLY A 91 -11.41 0.96 4.83
CA GLY A 91 -11.42 -0.31 5.55
C GLY A 91 -10.10 -1.05 5.48
N GLN A 92 -9.91 -1.89 6.51
CA GLN A 92 -8.78 -2.81 6.64
C GLN A 92 -9.30 -4.17 7.10
N TRP A 93 -8.78 -5.25 6.50
CA TRP A 93 -9.12 -6.62 6.85
C TRP A 93 -7.85 -7.47 6.97
N ASP A 94 -7.86 -8.36 7.95
CA ASP A 94 -6.84 -9.40 8.07
C ASP A 94 -7.02 -10.44 6.96
N GLY A 95 -5.91 -10.80 6.31
CA GLY A 95 -5.87 -11.72 5.17
C GLY A 95 -6.24 -11.06 3.84
N ARG A 96 -6.40 -11.90 2.82
CA ARG A 96 -6.84 -11.49 1.48
C ARG A 96 -8.37 -11.46 1.43
N VAL A 97 -8.95 -10.33 1.06
CA VAL A 97 -10.41 -10.21 0.82
C VAL A 97 -10.69 -9.60 -0.56
N GLN A 98 -11.93 -9.76 -1.04
CA GLN A 98 -12.37 -9.13 -2.28
C GLN A 98 -12.94 -7.73 -2.05
N CYS A 99 -12.64 -6.90 -3.03
CA CYS A 99 -12.84 -5.48 -3.19
C CYS A 99 -12.58 -5.20 -4.69
#